data_AF-A0A914T9P1-F1
#
_entry.id   AF-A0A914T9P1-F1
#
_cell.length_a   1.000
_cell.length_b   1.000
_cell.length_c   1.000
_cell.angle_alpha   90.00
_cell.angle_beta   90.00
_cell.angle_gamma   90.00
#
_symmetry.space_group_name_H-M   'P 1'
#
loop_
_entity.id
_entity.type
_entity.pdbx_description
1 polymer ?
#
loop_
_entity_poly.entity_id
_entity_poly.type
_entity_poly.pdbx_seq_one_letter_code
_entity_poly.pdbx_strand_id
1 'polypeptide(L)'
;MISKQFFRYVYVPVFGNDPENWKFGYSTMIDRMVIHLLEANSGRKIIPINIPRALCRRGLSLRSLSWSVKGYAADSIINLARQPLRT
;
A
#
# COMPACT_ATOMS: atom_id res chain seq x y z
N MET A 1 -23.61 3.06 22.44
CA MET A 1 -22.65 2.07 21.89
C MET A 1 -22.06 2.64 20.61
N ILE A 2 -20.82 3.12 20.63
CA ILE A 2 -20.15 3.59 19.42
C ILE A 2 -19.70 2.34 18.67
N SER A 3 -20.40 2.01 17.59
CA SER A 3 -19.96 1.00 16.63
C SER A 3 -18.58 1.41 16.13
N LYS A 4 -17.52 0.69 16.54
CA LYS A 4 -16.21 0.76 15.90
C LYS A 4 -16.38 0.25 14.48
N GLN A 5 -16.62 1.16 13.54
CA GLN A 5 -16.61 0.83 12.12
C GLN A 5 -15.16 0.51 11.74
N PHE A 6 -14.82 -0.77 11.73
CA PHE A 6 -13.52 -1.24 11.24
C PHE A 6 -13.45 -0.97 9.75
N PHE A 7 -12.89 0.17 9.36
CA PHE A 7 -12.57 0.42 7.97
C PHE A 7 -11.60 -0.67 7.50
N ARG A 8 -12.05 -1.50 6.57
CA ARG A 8 -11.12 -2.35 5.81
C ARG A 8 -10.26 -1.42 4.98
N TYR A 9 -8.95 -1.52 5.12
CA TYR A 9 -8.00 -0.70 4.36
C TYR A 9 -7.66 -1.38 3.03
N VAL A 10 -7.38 -0.58 2.00
CA VAL A 10 -6.82 -1.05 0.73
C VAL A 10 -5.57 -0.23 0.45
N TYR A 11 -4.45 -0.91 0.33
CA TYR A 11 -3.17 -0.27 0.01
C TYR A 11 -3.00 -0.23 -1.51
N VAL A 12 -2.78 0.95 -2.06
CA VAL A 12 -2.73 1.19 -3.51
C VAL A 12 -1.37 1.78 -3.86
N PRO A 13 -0.62 1.20 -4.81
CA PRO A 13 0.63 1.79 -5.25
C PRO A 13 0.38 3.12 -5.96
N VAL A 14 1.19 4.12 -5.65
CA VAL A 14 1.26 5.41 -6.36
C VAL A 14 2.66 5.62 -6.89
N PHE A 15 2.77 6.23 -8.07
CA PHE A 15 4.02 6.35 -8.84
C PHE A 15 4.38 7.79 -9.20
N GLY A 16 3.37 8.65 -9.32
CA GLY A 16 3.48 10.04 -9.74
C GLY A 16 4.09 10.95 -8.67
N ASN A 17 4.36 10.48 -7.46
CA ASN A 17 5.09 11.26 -6.45
C ASN A 17 6.59 11.37 -6.73
N ASP A 18 7.13 10.55 -7.64
CA ASP A 18 8.52 10.58 -8.07
C ASP A 18 8.63 11.30 -9.43
N PRO A 19 9.29 12.47 -9.51
CA PRO A 19 9.45 13.23 -10.74
C PRO A 19 10.13 12.45 -11.87
N GLU A 20 10.98 11.48 -11.55
CA GLU A 20 11.63 10.64 -12.57
C GLU A 20 10.61 9.76 -13.30
N ASN A 21 9.47 9.46 -12.68
CA ASN A 21 8.40 8.68 -13.30
C ASN A 21 7.54 9.49 -14.28
N TRP A 22 7.56 10.83 -14.20
CA TRP A 22 6.77 11.70 -15.09
C TRP A 22 7.21 11.58 -16.55
N LYS A 23 8.51 11.37 -16.77
CA LYS A 23 9.11 11.13 -18.10
C LYS A 23 8.54 9.89 -18.80
N PHE A 24 7.89 9.01 -18.04
CA PHE A 24 7.30 7.76 -18.54
C PHE A 24 5.77 7.79 -18.54
N GLY A 25 5.16 8.96 -18.36
CA GLY A 25 3.70 9.13 -18.38
C GLY A 25 2.99 8.79 -17.06
N TYR A 26 3.73 8.46 -16.00
CA TYR A 26 3.13 8.32 -14.67
C TYR A 26 2.94 9.71 -14.07
N SER A 27 1.71 10.07 -13.74
CA SER A 27 1.39 11.38 -13.17
C SER A 27 0.60 11.24 -11.88
N THR A 28 0.73 12.24 -11.02
CA THR A 28 -0.12 12.39 -9.82
C THR A 28 -1.59 12.44 -10.18
N MET A 29 -1.94 12.87 -11.40
CA MET A 29 -3.31 12.92 -11.90
C MET A 29 -3.88 11.52 -12.13
N ILE A 30 -3.10 10.61 -12.73
CA ILE A 30 -3.51 9.20 -12.92
C ILE A 30 -3.68 8.52 -11.56
N ASP A 31 -2.71 8.71 -10.65
CA ASP A 31 -2.79 8.13 -9.31
C ASP A 31 -4.05 8.61 -8.57
N ARG A 32 -4.35 9.91 -8.62
CA ARG A 32 -5.57 10.49 -8.03
C ARG A 32 -6.85 9.92 -8.65
N MET A 33 -6.88 9.77 -9.98
CA MET A 33 -8.05 9.19 -10.67
C MET A 33 -8.31 7.76 -10.20
N VAL A 34 -7.27 6.93 -10.10
CA VAL A 34 -7.38 5.55 -9.61
C VAL A 34 -7.82 5.52 -8.14
N ILE A 35 -7.25 6.38 -7.29
CA ILE A 35 -7.66 6.48 -5.89
C ILE A 35 -9.14 6.84 -5.78
N HIS A 36 -9.61 7.86 -6.48
CA HIS A 36 -11.02 8.27 -6.44
C HIS A 36 -11.97 7.18 -6.94
N LEU A 37 -11.60 6.47 -8.02
CA LEU A 37 -12.37 5.32 -8.50
C LEU A 37 -12.46 4.23 -7.43
N LEU A 38 -11.37 3.94 -6.73
CA LEU A 38 -11.35 2.93 -5.67
C LEU A 38 -12.13 3.38 -4.42
N GLU A 39 -12.04 4.65 -4.04
CA GLU A 39 -12.83 5.22 -2.93
C GLU A 39 -14.32 5.12 -3.20
N ALA A 40 -14.74 5.49 -4.42
CA ALA A 40 -16.15 5.47 -4.83
C ALA A 40 -16.74 4.05 -4.88
N ASN A 41 -15.94 3.03 -5.20
CA ASN A 41 -16.44 1.67 -5.46
C ASN A 41 -16.18 0.66 -4.34
N SER A 42 -15.25 0.93 -3.41
CA SER A 42 -14.84 -0.09 -2.44
C SER A 42 -15.52 -0.01 -1.08
N GLY A 43 -16.05 1.15 -0.68
CA GLY A 43 -16.50 1.41 0.69
C GLY A 43 -15.38 1.24 1.73
N ARG A 44 -14.12 1.23 1.29
CA ARG A 44 -12.91 0.97 2.08
C ARG A 44 -12.05 2.21 2.13
N LYS A 45 -11.23 2.31 3.19
CA LYS A 45 -10.27 3.39 3.30
C LYS A 45 -9.06 3.07 2.41
N ILE A 46 -8.87 3.89 1.38
CA ILE A 46 -7.74 3.75 0.46
C ILE A 46 -6.50 4.39 1.09
N ILE A 47 -5.38 3.67 1.09
CA ILE A 47 -4.09 4.12 1.60
C ILE A 47 -3.09 4.11 0.43
N PRO A 48 -2.69 5.29 -0.08
CA PRO A 48 -1.68 5.36 -1.13
C PRO A 48 -0.31 5.01 -0.56
N ILE A 49 0.44 4.16 -1.26
CA ILE A 49 1.79 3.72 -0.91
C ILE A 49 2.72 4.04 -2.06
N ASN A 50 3.75 4.85 -1.80
CA ASN A 50 4.75 5.15 -2.82
C ASN A 50 5.60 3.91 -3.10
N ILE A 51 5.60 3.44 -4.34
CA ILE A 51 6.36 2.25 -4.74
C ILE A 51 7.42 2.64 -5.78
N PRO A 52 8.71 2.36 -5.52
CA PRO A 52 9.77 2.60 -6.48
C PRO A 52 9.50 1.86 -7.78
N ARG A 53 9.55 2.57 -8.91
CA ARG A 53 9.37 1.99 -10.25
C ARG A 53 10.35 0.85 -10.54
N ALA A 54 11.54 0.85 -9.91
CA ALA A 54 12.51 -0.23 -10.01
C ALA A 54 11.91 -1.61 -9.69
N LEU A 55 10.92 -1.67 -8.78
CA LEU A 55 10.21 -2.90 -8.43
C LEU A 55 9.27 -3.32 -9.56
N CYS A 56 8.50 -2.37 -10.12
CA CYS A 56 7.61 -2.65 -11.25
C CYS A 56 8.34 -3.05 -12.53
N ARG A 57 9.54 -2.51 -12.78
CA ARG A 57 10.39 -2.92 -13.92
C ARG A 57 10.85 -4.37 -13.82
N ARG A 58 10.85 -4.96 -12.63
CA ARG A 58 11.15 -6.38 -12.38
C ARG A 58 9.90 -7.28 -12.48
N GLY A 59 8.76 -6.75 -12.93
CA GLY A 59 7.50 -7.49 -13.00
C GLY A 59 6.82 -7.67 -11.63
N LEU A 60 7.25 -6.92 -10.60
CA LEU A 60 6.69 -7.01 -9.26
C LEU A 60 5.62 -5.93 -9.02
N SER A 61 4.59 -6.28 -8.25
CA SER A 61 3.57 -5.35 -7.77
C SER A 61 3.61 -5.24 -6.24
N LEU A 62 2.96 -4.22 -5.66
CA LEU A 62 2.76 -4.15 -4.21
C LEU A 62 2.11 -5.43 -3.65
N ARG A 63 1.20 -6.05 -4.40
CA ARG A 63 0.57 -7.32 -4.02
C ARG A 63 1.58 -8.47 -3.99
N SER A 64 2.54 -8.46 -4.90
CA SER A 64 3.63 -9.46 -4.98
C SER A 64 4.62 -9.32 -3.81
N LEU A 65 4.75 -8.12 -3.23
CA LEU A 65 5.64 -7.83 -2.10
C LEU A 65 4.99 -8.02 -0.74
N SER A 66 3.67 -8.26 -0.70
CA SER A 66 2.90 -8.35 0.53
C SER A 66 2.37 -9.76 0.76
N TRP A 67 2.50 -10.22 2.00
CA TRP A 67 1.83 -11.42 2.48
C TRP A 67 0.82 -11.04 3.56
N SER A 68 -0.38 -11.60 3.49
CA SER A 68 -1.39 -11.43 4.54
C SER A 68 -1.24 -12.55 5.56
N VAL A 69 -0.75 -12.24 6.75
CA VAL A 69 -0.69 -13.17 7.88
C VAL A 69 -1.81 -12.82 8.86
N LYS A 70 -2.49 -13.82 9.43
CA LYS A 70 -3.56 -13.63 10.42
C LYS A 70 -3.29 -14.49 11.66
N GLY A 71 -3.82 -14.05 12.81
CA GLY A 71 -3.74 -14.78 14.06
C GLY A 71 -2.33 -14.84 14.63
N TYR A 72 -2.02 -15.93 15.33
CA TYR A 72 -0.78 -16.11 16.09
C TYR A 72 0.52 -15.81 15.32
N ALA A 73 0.56 -16.18 14.04
CA ALA A 73 1.73 -15.92 13.19
C ALA A 73 1.95 -14.42 12.93
N ALA A 74 0.88 -13.63 12.84
CA ALA A 74 0.98 -12.17 12.67
C ALA A 74 1.51 -11.52 13.96
N ASP A 75 1.01 -11.94 15.12
CA ASP A 75 1.45 -11.43 16.42
C ASP A 75 2.93 -11.75 16.67
N SER A 76 3.36 -12.96 16.28
CA SER A 76 4.76 -13.39 16.39
C SER A 76 5.71 -12.55 15.53
N ILE A 77 5.32 -12.26 14.28
CA ILE A 77 6.12 -11.41 13.38
C ILE A 77 6.19 -9.97 13.89
N ILE A 78 5.06 -9.42 14.38
CA ILE A 78 5.03 -8.07 14.96
C ILE A 78 5.93 -7.99 16.19
N ASN A 79 5.88 -9.00 17.06
CA ASN A 79 6.73 -9.05 18.26
C ASN A 79 8.22 -9.16 17.89
N LEU A 80 8.55 -9.95 16.87
CA LEU A 80 9.92 -10.04 16.36
C LEU A 80 10.41 -8.70 15.78
N ALA A 81 9.60 -8.03 14.95
CA ALA A 81 9.96 -6.75 14.34
C ALA A 81 10.08 -5.60 15.35
N ARG A 82 9.41 -5.70 16.51
CA ARG A 82 9.51 -4.74 17.62
C ARG A 82 10.74 -4.94 18.50
N GLN A 83 11.47 -6.04 18.34
CA GLN A 83 12.73 -6.21 19.05
C GLN A 83 13.74 -5.19 18.51
N PRO A 84 14.36 -4.37 19.37
CA PRO A 84 15.42 -3.49 18.92
C PRO A 84 16.54 -4.35 18.33
N LEU A 85 17.05 -3.95 17.17
CA LEU A 85 18.25 -4.54 16.59
C LEU A 85 19.34 -4.46 17.66
N ARG A 86 19.72 -5.60 18.25
CA ARG A 86 20.92 -5.71 19.07
C ARG A 86 22.11 -5.60 18.11
N THR A 87 22.53 -4.37 17.86
CA THR A 87 23.88 -4.04 17.38
C THR A 87 24.85 -4.08 18.54
#